data_AF-A0A444JCX3-F1
#
_entry.id   AF-A0A444JCX3-F1
#
_cell.length_a   1.000
_cell.length_b   1.000
_cell.length_c   1.000
_cell.angle_alpha   90.00
_cell.angle_beta   90.00
_cell.angle_gamma   90.00
#
_symmetry.space_group_name_H-M   'P 1'
#
loop_
_entity.id
_entity.type
_entity.pdbx_description
1 polymer ?
#
loop_
_entity_poly.entity_id
_entity_poly.type
_entity_poly.pdbx_seq_one_letter_code
_entity_poly.pdbx_strand_id
1 'polypeptide(L)'
;MSLELHAQRQALEELWEQGLSGHQLLEQHTELVDGFIIDHFNASPAVSQARGEIALVALGGYGRQELYPYSDVDLLLLHDRKSKKDMQAVAESILYPLWDGGFDVGHSVRSVKDAVRFAKEDFIFEVSLLDSRLLVGSESLYRELLDRYQKKILYGQRQKFVRTMDAMCVERRQKYGTHAYRLEPHVKEGRGGMRDIQAMLWTAKAVFGLSGLA
;
A
#
# COMPACT_ATOMS: atom_id res chain seq x y z
N MET A 1 -23.19 -5.78 -3.29
CA MET A 1 -21.89 -5.15 -3.01
C MET A 1 -20.97 -5.13 -4.23
N SER A 2 -20.59 -6.25 -4.86
CA SER A 2 -19.70 -6.18 -6.06
C SER A 2 -20.33 -5.43 -7.25
N LEU A 3 -21.62 -5.64 -7.55
CA LEU A 3 -22.32 -4.89 -8.62
C LEU A 3 -22.39 -3.38 -8.35
N GLU A 4 -22.53 -2.99 -7.08
CA GLU A 4 -22.59 -1.59 -6.66
C GLU A 4 -21.22 -0.92 -6.80
N LEU A 5 -20.15 -1.63 -6.41
CA LEU A 5 -18.77 -1.20 -6.61
C LEU A 5 -18.45 -0.93 -8.09
N HIS A 6 -18.89 -1.83 -8.99
CA HIS A 6 -18.70 -1.64 -10.43
C HIS A 6 -19.48 -0.43 -10.96
N ALA A 7 -20.74 -0.25 -10.53
CA ALA A 7 -21.55 0.89 -10.94
C ALA A 7 -20.95 2.22 -10.47
N GLN A 8 -20.44 2.28 -9.23
CA GLN A 8 -19.79 3.47 -8.70
C GLN A 8 -18.45 3.77 -9.40
N ARG A 9 -17.67 2.75 -9.77
CA ARG A 9 -16.45 2.93 -10.58
C ARG A 9 -16.77 3.45 -11.98
N GLN A 10 -17.83 2.95 -12.61
CA GLN A 10 -18.29 3.45 -13.90
C GLN A 10 -18.73 4.92 -13.80
N ALA A 11 -19.43 5.30 -12.73
CA ALA A 11 -19.80 6.70 -12.50
C ALA A 11 -18.57 7.61 -12.36
N LEU A 12 -17.48 7.14 -11.75
CA LEU A 12 -16.22 7.89 -11.69
C LEU A 12 -15.56 8.06 -13.06
N GLU A 13 -15.65 7.06 -13.94
CA GLU A 13 -15.17 7.17 -15.33
C GLU A 13 -15.99 8.21 -16.11
N GLU A 14 -17.31 8.23 -15.95
CA GLU A 14 -18.17 9.25 -16.57
C GLU A 14 -17.85 10.66 -16.07
N LEU A 15 -17.59 10.83 -14.77
CA LEU A 15 -17.17 12.11 -14.19
C LEU A 15 -15.80 12.55 -14.71
N TRP A 16 -14.87 11.61 -14.89
CA TRP A 16 -13.57 11.88 -15.53
C TRP A 16 -13.74 12.40 -16.96
N GLU A 17 -14.58 11.78 -17.77
CA GLU A 17 -14.90 12.25 -19.12
C GLU A 17 -15.54 13.64 -19.13
N GLN A 18 -16.24 14.01 -18.05
CA GLN A 18 -16.84 15.34 -17.85
C GLN A 18 -15.86 16.39 -17.28
N GLY A 19 -14.59 16.04 -17.07
CA GLY A 19 -13.54 16.96 -16.67
C GLY A 19 -13.20 16.95 -15.18
N LEU A 20 -13.56 15.91 -14.42
CA LEU A 20 -13.05 15.70 -13.06
C LEU A 20 -11.52 15.71 -13.07
N SER A 21 -10.90 16.37 -12.09
CA SER A 21 -9.43 16.38 -12.03
C SER A 21 -8.87 15.00 -11.66
N GLY A 22 -7.65 14.70 -12.10
CA GLY A 22 -7.02 13.40 -11.81
C GLY A 22 -6.84 13.17 -10.31
N HIS A 23 -6.57 14.23 -9.55
CA HIS A 23 -6.46 14.13 -8.09
C HIS A 23 -7.79 13.74 -7.43
N GLN A 24 -8.89 14.40 -7.82
CA GLN A 24 -10.22 14.07 -7.30
C GLN A 24 -10.66 12.66 -7.70
N LEU A 25 -10.31 12.22 -8.91
CA LEU A 25 -10.57 10.85 -9.35
C LEU A 25 -9.88 9.83 -8.43
N LEU A 26 -8.61 10.06 -8.09
CA LEU A 26 -7.84 9.18 -7.20
C LEU A 26 -8.39 9.16 -5.77
N GLU A 27 -8.77 10.32 -5.25
CA GLU A 27 -9.35 10.45 -3.92
C GLU A 27 -10.68 9.68 -3.84
N GLN A 28 -11.62 9.95 -4.74
CA GLN A 28 -12.93 9.28 -4.74
C GLN A 28 -12.82 7.78 -5.04
N HIS A 29 -11.92 7.37 -5.94
CA HIS A 29 -11.69 5.96 -6.21
C HIS A 29 -11.10 5.25 -4.97
N THR A 30 -10.17 5.89 -4.27
CA THR A 30 -9.64 5.35 -3.01
C THR A 30 -10.72 5.24 -1.93
N GLU A 31 -11.54 6.27 -1.74
CA GLU A 31 -12.62 6.28 -0.74
C GLU A 31 -13.64 5.15 -0.99
N LEU A 32 -14.00 4.95 -2.25
CA LEU A 32 -14.90 3.87 -2.68
C LEU A 32 -14.32 2.50 -2.36
N VAL A 33 -13.03 2.28 -2.64
CA VAL A 33 -12.36 0.99 -2.36
C VAL A 33 -12.14 0.80 -0.87
N ASP A 34 -11.77 1.85 -0.13
CA ASP A 34 -11.67 1.84 1.32
C ASP A 34 -13.00 1.42 1.96
N GLY A 35 -14.11 2.06 1.57
CA GLY A 35 -15.44 1.74 2.07
C GLY A 35 -15.81 0.28 1.82
N PHE A 36 -15.62 -0.21 0.59
CA PHE A 36 -15.87 -1.60 0.23
C PHE A 36 -15.06 -2.57 1.10
N ILE A 37 -13.77 -2.31 1.31
CA ILE A 37 -12.89 -3.16 2.10
C ILE A 37 -13.27 -3.14 3.58
N ILE A 38 -13.53 -1.95 4.13
CA ILE A 38 -13.90 -1.75 5.53
C ILE A 38 -15.23 -2.45 5.84
N ASP A 39 -16.20 -2.36 4.94
CA ASP A 39 -17.49 -3.03 5.08
C ASP A 39 -17.34 -4.56 5.11
N HIS A 40 -16.55 -5.13 4.20
CA HIS A 40 -16.28 -6.58 4.19
C HIS A 40 -15.52 -7.03 5.44
N PHE A 41 -14.54 -6.24 5.89
CA PHE A 41 -13.81 -6.52 7.12
C PHE A 41 -14.76 -6.55 8.33
N ASN A 42 -15.62 -5.54 8.47
CA ASN A 42 -16.54 -5.42 9.61
C ASN A 42 -17.66 -6.46 9.58
N ALA A 43 -18.15 -6.82 8.39
CA ALA A 43 -19.19 -7.83 8.22
C ALA A 43 -18.68 -9.28 8.34
N SER A 44 -17.36 -9.50 8.29
CA SER A 44 -16.77 -10.85 8.27
C SER A 44 -16.98 -11.58 9.60
N PRO A 45 -17.67 -12.75 9.60
CA PRO A 45 -17.77 -13.60 10.78
C PRO A 45 -16.39 -14.12 11.22
N ALA A 46 -15.47 -14.34 10.28
CA ALA A 46 -14.12 -14.81 10.59
C ALA A 46 -13.34 -13.76 11.40
N VAL A 47 -13.48 -12.47 11.07
CA VAL A 47 -12.91 -11.37 11.85
C VAL A 47 -13.54 -11.32 13.24
N SER A 48 -14.86 -11.44 13.33
CA SER A 48 -15.59 -11.40 14.61
C SER A 48 -15.27 -12.59 15.53
N GLN A 49 -14.96 -13.76 14.97
CA GLN A 49 -14.64 -14.98 15.70
C GLN A 49 -13.16 -15.11 16.06
N ALA A 50 -12.30 -14.29 15.46
CA ALA A 50 -10.88 -14.30 15.75
C ALA A 50 -10.62 -14.02 17.24
N ARG A 51 -9.79 -14.84 17.87
CA ARG A 51 -9.57 -14.77 19.33
C ARG A 51 -8.50 -13.77 19.77
N GLY A 52 -8.32 -12.69 19.02
CA GLY A 52 -7.33 -11.66 19.30
C GLY A 52 -7.45 -10.46 18.38
N GLU A 53 -6.39 -9.65 18.34
CA GLU A 53 -6.37 -8.40 17.57
C GLU A 53 -5.94 -8.64 16.12
N ILE A 54 -6.63 -7.94 15.20
CA ILE A 54 -6.35 -7.92 13.76
C ILE A 54 -6.41 -6.46 13.30
N ALA A 55 -5.54 -6.08 12.37
CA ALA A 55 -5.60 -4.80 11.69
C ALA A 55 -5.37 -4.98 10.18
N LEU A 56 -6.13 -4.25 9.37
CA LEU A 56 -5.96 -4.21 7.92
C LEU A 56 -5.32 -2.88 7.52
N VAL A 57 -4.19 -2.97 6.85
CA VAL A 57 -3.32 -1.84 6.53
C VAL A 57 -3.12 -1.78 5.02
N ALA A 58 -3.42 -0.63 4.42
CA ALA A 58 -3.05 -0.34 3.04
C ALA A 58 -1.56 -0.01 2.94
N LEU A 59 -0.89 -0.45 1.88
CA LEU A 59 0.54 -0.22 1.63
C LEU A 59 0.77 0.56 0.34
N GLY A 60 1.97 1.13 0.19
CA GLY A 60 2.45 1.68 -1.08
C GLY A 60 1.53 2.78 -1.64
N GLY A 61 1.24 2.72 -2.94
CA GLY A 61 0.41 3.72 -3.62
C GLY A 61 -1.02 3.78 -3.06
N TYR A 62 -1.60 2.63 -2.73
CA TYR A 62 -2.91 2.58 -2.12
C TYR A 62 -2.92 3.19 -0.71
N GLY A 63 -1.86 2.95 0.07
CA GLY A 63 -1.66 3.59 1.36
C GLY A 63 -1.54 5.13 1.28
N ARG A 64 -0.95 5.67 0.21
CA ARG A 64 -0.92 7.11 -0.09
C ARG A 64 -2.23 7.69 -0.65
N GLN A 65 -3.27 6.89 -0.81
CA GLN A 65 -4.51 7.30 -1.47
C GLN A 65 -4.31 7.70 -2.95
N GLU A 66 -3.34 7.08 -3.62
CA GLU A 66 -3.04 7.26 -5.04
C GLU A 66 -3.49 6.04 -5.86
N LEU A 67 -4.72 5.56 -5.66
CA LEU A 67 -5.23 4.37 -6.34
C LEU A 67 -5.74 4.70 -7.75
N TYR A 68 -4.89 4.51 -8.76
CA TYR A 68 -5.32 4.67 -10.16
C TYR A 68 -6.27 3.53 -10.58
N PRO A 69 -7.12 3.71 -11.61
CA PRO A 69 -8.16 2.74 -11.99
C PRO A 69 -7.69 1.28 -12.19
N TYR A 70 -6.44 1.10 -12.61
CA TYR A 70 -5.80 -0.21 -12.85
C TYR A 70 -4.60 -0.45 -11.93
N SER A 71 -4.55 0.21 -10.76
CA SER A 71 -3.53 -0.06 -9.76
C SER A 71 -3.91 -1.25 -8.89
N ASP A 72 -2.90 -2.02 -8.51
CA ASP A 72 -3.04 -3.06 -7.51
C ASP A 72 -3.45 -2.47 -6.15
N VAL A 73 -4.27 -3.23 -5.42
CA VAL A 73 -4.63 -2.95 -4.02
C VAL A 73 -3.67 -3.72 -3.12
N ASP A 74 -2.71 -3.02 -2.53
CA ASP A 74 -1.71 -3.64 -1.65
C ASP A 74 -2.15 -3.63 -0.17
N LEU A 75 -2.34 -4.81 0.41
CA LEU A 75 -2.85 -5.00 1.78
C LEU A 75 -1.88 -5.77 2.69
N LEU A 76 -1.81 -5.35 3.95
CA LEU A 76 -1.18 -6.07 5.04
C LEU A 76 -2.22 -6.38 6.12
N LEU A 77 -2.48 -7.68 6.31
CA LEU A 77 -3.25 -8.21 7.41
C LEU A 77 -2.32 -8.46 8.59
N LEU A 78 -2.33 -7.52 9.54
CA LEU A 78 -1.63 -7.64 10.81
C LEU A 78 -2.46 -8.44 11.80
N HIS A 79 -1.79 -9.27 12.58
CA HIS A 79 -2.45 -10.06 13.61
C HIS A 79 -1.56 -10.26 14.84
N ASP A 80 -2.20 -10.42 15.99
CA ASP A 80 -1.54 -10.90 17.19
C ASP A 80 -1.32 -12.44 17.14
N ARG A 81 -0.62 -12.98 18.15
CA ARG A 81 -0.34 -14.43 18.17
C ARG A 81 -1.62 -15.27 18.31
N LYS A 82 -2.66 -14.77 18.98
CA LYS A 82 -3.88 -15.53 19.27
C LYS A 82 -4.75 -15.69 18.02
N SER A 83 -4.76 -14.70 17.15
CA SER A 83 -5.57 -14.68 15.92
C SER A 83 -4.94 -15.47 14.77
N LYS A 84 -3.68 -15.92 14.90
CA LYS A 84 -2.93 -16.57 13.80
C LYS A 84 -3.68 -17.69 13.09
N LYS A 85 -4.42 -18.51 13.85
CA LYS A 85 -5.18 -19.64 13.31
C LYS A 85 -6.42 -19.23 12.52
N ASP A 86 -6.93 -18.03 12.77
CA ASP A 86 -8.17 -17.50 12.18
C ASP A 86 -7.84 -16.68 10.91
N MET A 87 -6.57 -16.33 10.70
CA MET A 87 -6.14 -15.41 9.65
C MET A 87 -6.37 -15.90 8.22
N GLN A 88 -6.38 -17.21 7.97
CA GLN A 88 -6.69 -17.72 6.64
C GLN A 88 -8.13 -17.36 6.26
N ALA A 89 -9.09 -17.69 7.13
CA ALA A 89 -10.50 -17.37 6.89
C ALA A 89 -10.74 -15.85 6.83
N VAL A 90 -10.03 -15.08 7.65
CA VAL A 90 -10.07 -13.61 7.60
C VAL A 90 -9.57 -13.10 6.24
N ALA A 91 -8.41 -13.57 5.78
CA ALA A 91 -7.84 -13.16 4.50
C ALA A 91 -8.80 -13.50 3.36
N GLU A 92 -9.28 -14.73 3.29
CA GLU A 92 -10.24 -15.18 2.25
C GLU A 92 -11.51 -14.31 2.25
N SER A 93 -12.04 -13.96 3.43
CA SER A 93 -13.25 -13.13 3.56
C SER A 93 -13.10 -11.69 3.05
N ILE A 94 -11.86 -11.21 2.91
CA ILE A 94 -11.54 -9.85 2.43
C ILE A 94 -11.06 -9.89 0.97
N LEU A 95 -10.25 -10.89 0.62
CA LEU A 95 -9.60 -10.99 -0.69
C LEU A 95 -10.56 -11.48 -1.78
N TYR A 96 -11.40 -12.48 -1.51
CA TYR A 96 -12.33 -13.00 -2.52
C TYR A 96 -13.29 -11.92 -3.04
N PRO A 97 -13.93 -11.09 -2.19
CA PRO A 97 -14.78 -10.00 -2.68
C PRO A 97 -14.03 -8.95 -3.52
N LEU A 98 -12.75 -8.71 -3.25
CA LEU A 98 -11.94 -7.79 -4.05
C LEU A 98 -11.60 -8.36 -5.42
N TRP A 99 -11.24 -9.65 -5.50
CA TRP A 99 -11.02 -10.32 -6.77
C TRP A 99 -12.31 -10.42 -7.59
N ASP A 100 -13.45 -10.74 -6.96
CA ASP A 100 -14.77 -10.69 -7.59
C ASP A 100 -15.15 -9.26 -8.04
N GLY A 101 -14.59 -8.24 -7.37
CA GLY A 101 -14.66 -6.82 -7.72
C GLY A 101 -13.75 -6.40 -8.87
N GLY A 102 -12.96 -7.33 -9.43
CA GLY A 102 -12.04 -7.07 -10.54
C GLY A 102 -10.73 -6.36 -10.15
N PHE A 103 -10.36 -6.38 -8.87
CA PHE A 103 -9.07 -5.83 -8.42
C PHE A 103 -7.96 -6.88 -8.47
N ASP A 104 -6.77 -6.47 -8.86
CA ASP A 104 -5.54 -7.18 -8.54
C ASP A 104 -5.11 -6.82 -7.11
N VAL A 105 -4.90 -7.83 -6.26
CA VAL A 105 -4.64 -7.61 -4.83
C VAL A 105 -3.32 -8.21 -4.42
N GLY A 106 -2.33 -7.35 -4.20
CA GLY A 106 -1.12 -7.70 -3.48
C GLY A 106 -1.44 -7.81 -1.99
N HIS A 107 -1.11 -8.93 -1.34
CA HIS A 107 -1.40 -9.07 0.09
C HIS A 107 -0.32 -9.83 0.86
N SER A 108 -0.25 -9.56 2.16
CA SER A 108 0.49 -10.41 3.08
C SER A 108 -0.18 -10.49 4.45
N VAL A 109 -0.03 -11.63 5.12
CA VAL A 109 -0.56 -11.89 6.46
C VAL A 109 0.62 -12.06 7.40
N ARG A 110 0.79 -11.16 8.38
CA ARG A 110 1.98 -11.16 9.24
C ARG A 110 1.67 -10.73 10.66
N SER A 111 2.39 -11.29 11.62
CA SER A 111 2.52 -10.64 12.92
C SER A 111 3.41 -9.41 12.82
N VAL A 112 3.33 -8.47 13.78
CA VAL A 112 4.24 -7.32 13.84
C VAL A 112 5.71 -7.73 13.80
N LYS A 113 6.05 -8.82 14.49
CA LYS A 113 7.43 -9.35 14.51
C LYS A 113 7.87 -9.84 13.12
N ASP A 114 6.99 -10.57 12.42
CA ASP A 114 7.28 -11.11 11.10
C ASP A 114 7.33 -10.00 10.04
N ALA A 115 6.46 -8.99 10.12
CA ALA A 115 6.46 -7.84 9.24
C ALA A 115 7.78 -7.06 9.34
N VAL A 116 8.23 -6.75 10.56
CA VAL A 116 9.51 -6.05 10.76
C VAL A 116 10.71 -6.91 10.36
N ARG A 117 10.66 -8.23 10.54
CA ARG A 117 11.72 -9.12 10.02
C ARG A 117 11.75 -9.08 8.51
N PHE A 118 10.60 -9.25 7.86
CA PHE A 118 10.50 -9.27 6.40
C PHE A 118 10.96 -7.94 5.78
N ALA A 119 10.61 -6.80 6.40
CA ALA A 119 11.09 -5.48 5.99
C ALA A 119 12.62 -5.30 6.08
N LYS A 120 13.37 -6.17 6.79
CA LYS A 120 14.85 -6.13 6.76
C LYS A 120 15.45 -6.87 5.57
N GLU A 121 14.69 -7.82 5.04
CA GLU A 121 15.10 -8.78 4.02
C GLU A 121 14.63 -8.32 2.64
N ASP A 122 13.45 -7.71 2.57
CA ASP A 122 12.82 -7.24 1.35
C ASP A 122 12.67 -5.71 1.35
N PHE A 123 13.45 -5.04 0.48
CA PHE A 123 13.48 -3.59 0.40
C PHE A 123 12.21 -2.98 -0.22
N ILE A 124 11.50 -3.72 -1.07
CA ILE A 124 10.24 -3.24 -1.65
C ILE A 124 9.17 -3.14 -0.58
N PHE A 125 9.07 -4.16 0.28
CA PHE A 125 8.20 -4.15 1.46
C PHE A 125 8.68 -3.13 2.50
N GLU A 126 9.99 -2.95 2.68
CA GLU A 126 10.54 -1.91 3.55
C GLU A 126 10.03 -0.52 3.16
N VAL A 127 10.07 -0.21 1.86
CA VAL A 127 9.64 1.08 1.32
C VAL A 127 8.12 1.20 1.33
N SER A 128 7.36 0.14 1.05
CA SER A 128 5.89 0.20 1.05
C SER A 128 5.31 0.51 2.44
N LEU A 129 6.01 0.14 3.52
CA LEU A 129 5.65 0.49 4.89
C LEU A 129 5.77 1.99 5.22
N LEU A 130 6.63 2.74 4.51
CA LEU A 130 6.75 4.21 4.67
C LEU A 130 5.47 4.95 4.27
N ASP A 131 4.65 4.29 3.47
CA ASP A 131 3.37 4.78 2.96
C ASP A 131 2.20 3.97 3.50
N SER A 132 2.41 3.23 4.59
CA SER A 132 1.33 2.44 5.18
C SER A 132 0.25 3.32 5.80
N ARG A 133 -1.01 2.90 5.68
CA ARG A 133 -2.19 3.56 6.28
C ARG A 133 -3.12 2.52 6.87
N LEU A 134 -3.52 2.70 8.12
CA LEU A 134 -4.52 1.84 8.75
C LEU A 134 -5.88 2.09 8.07
N LEU A 135 -6.51 1.03 7.57
CA LEU A 135 -7.88 1.08 7.06
C LEU A 135 -8.88 0.81 8.19
N VAL A 136 -8.70 -0.31 8.90
CA VAL A 136 -9.62 -0.76 9.95
C VAL A 136 -8.96 -1.77 10.89
N GLY A 137 -9.50 -1.90 12.11
CA GLY A 137 -9.07 -2.87 13.12
C GLY A 137 -8.20 -2.26 14.22
N SER A 138 -7.29 -3.06 14.76
CA SER A 138 -6.50 -2.72 15.95
C SER A 138 -5.47 -1.63 15.70
N GLU A 139 -5.74 -0.43 16.22
CA GLU A 139 -4.78 0.69 16.23
C GLU A 139 -3.51 0.39 17.03
N SER A 140 -3.63 -0.41 18.10
CA SER A 140 -2.49 -0.80 18.95
C SER A 140 -1.48 -1.62 18.15
N LEU A 141 -1.94 -2.61 17.36
CA LEU A 141 -1.08 -3.41 16.49
C LEU A 141 -0.40 -2.55 15.42
N TYR A 142 -1.13 -1.65 14.79
CA TYR A 142 -0.58 -0.77 13.77
C TYR A 142 0.47 0.19 14.36
N ARG A 143 0.19 0.80 15.53
CA ARG A 143 1.17 1.64 16.23
C ARG A 143 2.41 0.84 16.65
N GLU A 144 2.25 -0.40 17.12
CA GLU A 144 3.38 -1.28 17.44
C GLU A 144 4.23 -1.57 16.21
N LEU A 145 3.61 -1.81 15.04
CA LEU A 145 4.31 -1.98 13.77
C LEU A 145 5.14 -0.73 13.45
N LEU A 146 4.54 0.45 13.45
CA LEU A 146 5.23 1.69 13.11
C LEU A 146 6.40 1.99 14.05
N ASP A 147 6.21 1.85 15.37
CA ASP A 147 7.25 2.07 16.37
C ASP A 147 8.45 1.13 16.16
N ARG A 148 8.18 -0.17 15.96
CA ARG A 148 9.24 -1.15 15.74
C ARG A 148 9.92 -0.99 14.39
N TYR A 149 9.17 -0.64 13.36
CA TYR A 149 9.71 -0.34 12.05
C TYR A 149 10.67 0.85 12.12
N GLN A 150 10.25 1.98 12.71
CA GLN A 150 11.11 3.16 12.89
C GLN A 150 12.38 2.83 13.68
N LYS A 151 12.24 2.15 14.83
CA LYS A 151 13.39 1.82 15.70
C LYS A 151 14.36 0.82 15.08
N LYS A 152 13.85 -0.25 14.47
CA LYS A 152 14.69 -1.39 14.04
C LYS A 152 15.17 -1.30 12.60
N ILE A 153 14.50 -0.49 11.78
CA ILE A 153 14.76 -0.37 10.36
C ILE A 153 15.35 1.00 10.09
N LEU A 154 14.56 2.06 10.30
CA LEU A 154 14.96 3.41 9.90
C LEU A 154 16.18 3.89 10.69
N TYR A 155 16.11 3.95 12.02
CA TYR A 155 17.23 4.48 12.81
C TYR A 155 18.49 3.61 12.76
N GLY A 156 18.34 2.29 12.65
CA GLY A 156 19.46 1.35 12.63
C GLY A 156 20.13 1.17 11.26
N GLN A 157 19.48 1.55 10.17
CA GLN A 157 19.92 1.19 8.81
C GLN A 157 19.86 2.33 7.77
N ARG A 158 19.80 3.61 8.18
CA ARG A 158 19.70 4.76 7.24
C ARG A 158 20.71 4.72 6.09
N GLN A 159 21.98 4.41 6.38
CA GLN A 159 23.02 4.34 5.34
C GLN A 159 22.77 3.19 4.36
N LYS A 160 22.32 2.03 4.85
CA LYS A 160 21.96 0.89 4.01
C LYS A 160 20.76 1.25 3.14
N PHE A 161 19.74 1.88 3.71
CA PHE A 161 18.56 2.35 2.98
C PHE A 161 18.94 3.24 1.80
N VAL A 162 19.76 4.28 2.04
CA VAL A 162 20.20 5.22 0.98
C VAL A 162 20.98 4.49 -0.11
N ARG A 163 21.90 3.60 0.26
CA ARG A 163 22.70 2.82 -0.72
C ARG A 163 21.82 1.90 -1.57
N THR A 164 20.88 1.21 -0.94
CA THR A 164 19.95 0.32 -1.65
C THR A 164 19.02 1.13 -2.56
N MET A 165 18.48 2.24 -2.09
CA MET A 165 17.65 3.15 -2.89
C MET A 165 18.40 3.70 -4.11
N ASP A 166 19.64 4.12 -3.94
CA ASP A 166 20.49 4.62 -5.03
C ASP A 166 20.75 3.52 -6.07
N ALA A 167 21.13 2.32 -5.62
CA ALA A 167 21.34 1.17 -6.51
C ALA A 167 20.07 0.85 -7.34
N MET A 168 18.89 0.84 -6.72
CA MET A 168 17.62 0.64 -7.42
C MET A 168 17.32 1.75 -8.42
N CYS A 169 17.62 3.01 -8.08
CA CYS A 169 17.45 4.14 -8.99
C CYS A 169 18.36 4.01 -10.21
N VAL A 170 19.63 3.60 -10.01
CA VAL A 170 20.58 3.36 -11.11
C VAL A 170 20.11 2.23 -12.01
N GLU A 171 19.75 1.07 -11.44
CA GLU A 171 19.27 -0.09 -12.19
C GLU A 171 18.02 0.25 -13.02
N ARG A 172 17.04 0.90 -12.40
CA ARG A 172 15.83 1.36 -13.09
C ARG A 172 16.16 2.31 -14.25
N ARG A 173 17.04 3.30 -14.04
CA ARG A 173 17.44 4.24 -15.10
C ARG A 173 18.16 3.54 -16.26
N GLN A 174 18.91 2.47 -16.00
CA GLN A 174 19.52 1.66 -17.05
C GLN A 174 18.47 0.89 -17.85
N LYS A 175 17.47 0.30 -17.18
CA LYS A 175 16.40 -0.48 -17.81
C LYS A 175 15.45 0.39 -18.65
N TYR A 176 15.00 1.53 -18.12
CA TYR A 176 13.99 2.38 -18.76
C TYR A 176 14.58 3.59 -19.51
N GLY A 177 15.89 3.84 -19.38
CA GLY A 177 16.59 4.87 -20.11
C GLY A 177 16.21 6.30 -19.73
N THR A 178 16.64 7.25 -20.58
CA THR A 178 16.34 8.67 -20.43
C THR A 178 15.27 9.11 -21.43
N HIS A 179 14.39 10.04 -21.01
CA HIS A 179 13.27 10.51 -21.83
C HIS A 179 13.71 11.28 -23.08
N ALA A 180 14.87 11.93 -23.03
CA ALA A 180 15.34 12.85 -24.08
C ALA A 180 15.51 12.21 -25.47
N TYR A 181 15.57 10.88 -25.56
CA TYR A 181 15.83 10.15 -26.81
C TYR A 181 14.82 9.02 -27.08
N ARG A 182 13.67 9.01 -26.40
CA ARG A 182 12.62 7.99 -26.60
C ARG A 182 11.34 8.61 -27.13
N LEU A 183 10.81 8.04 -28.21
CA LEU A 183 9.50 8.39 -28.79
C LEU A 183 8.37 8.20 -27.76
N GLU A 184 8.46 7.15 -26.94
CA GLU A 184 7.48 6.83 -25.90
C GLU A 184 8.20 6.74 -24.52
N PRO A 185 8.26 7.85 -23.77
CA PRO A 185 8.88 7.88 -22.44
C PRO A 185 8.02 7.16 -21.40
N HIS A 186 8.66 6.40 -20.50
CA HIS A 186 7.95 5.72 -19.41
C HIS A 186 7.70 6.67 -18.23
N VAL A 187 6.47 7.19 -18.10
CA VAL A 187 6.12 8.23 -17.09
C VAL A 187 6.34 7.81 -15.62
N LYS A 188 6.16 6.53 -15.30
CA LYS A 188 6.38 5.99 -13.95
C LYS A 188 7.85 5.69 -13.66
N GLU A 189 8.49 4.86 -14.48
CA GLU A 189 9.81 4.28 -14.20
C GLU A 189 10.99 4.97 -14.90
N GLY A 190 10.75 5.87 -15.86
CA GLY A 190 11.83 6.58 -16.56
C GLY A 190 12.55 7.63 -15.70
N ARG A 191 13.69 8.15 -16.19
CA ARG A 191 14.49 9.15 -15.47
C ARG A 191 13.76 10.49 -15.34
N GLY A 192 13.39 10.87 -14.13
CA GLY A 192 12.58 12.06 -13.84
C GLY A 192 11.08 11.77 -13.77
N GLY A 193 10.69 10.50 -13.89
CA GLY A 193 9.32 10.04 -13.72
C GLY A 193 8.90 9.94 -12.25
N MET A 194 7.67 9.45 -12.04
CA MET A 194 7.05 9.37 -10.71
C MET A 194 7.91 8.62 -9.68
N ARG A 195 8.61 7.55 -10.09
CA ARG A 195 9.44 6.75 -9.18
C ARG A 195 10.66 7.52 -8.65
N ASP A 196 11.21 8.46 -9.43
CA ASP A 196 12.32 9.31 -8.93
C ASP A 196 11.82 10.24 -7.81
N ILE A 197 10.62 10.82 -7.97
CA ILE A 197 9.99 11.65 -6.93
C ILE A 197 9.70 10.81 -5.68
N GLN A 198 9.12 9.62 -5.85
CA GLN A 198 8.86 8.70 -4.75
C GLN A 198 10.15 8.30 -4.03
N ALA A 199 11.23 7.98 -4.74
CA ALA A 199 12.52 7.67 -4.14
C ALA A 199 13.07 8.81 -3.27
N MET A 200 12.90 10.06 -3.71
CA MET A 200 13.26 11.24 -2.93
C MET A 200 12.40 11.35 -1.66
N LEU A 201 11.08 11.21 -1.78
CA LEU A 201 10.15 11.26 -0.64
C LEU A 201 10.42 10.14 0.37
N TRP A 202 10.62 8.91 -0.10
CA TRP A 202 10.96 7.77 0.76
C TRP A 202 12.28 7.96 1.49
N THR A 203 13.30 8.48 0.79
CA THR A 203 14.58 8.83 1.41
C THR A 203 14.39 9.92 2.47
N ALA A 204 13.58 10.94 2.18
CA ALA A 204 13.28 12.00 3.12
C ALA A 204 12.58 11.48 4.40
N LYS A 205 11.57 10.61 4.24
CA LYS A 205 10.89 9.93 5.35
C LYS A 205 11.85 9.04 6.15
N ALA A 206 12.63 8.19 5.48
CA ALA A 206 13.49 7.21 6.12
C ALA A 206 14.69 7.83 6.86
N VAL A 207 15.32 8.84 6.27
CA VAL A 207 16.55 9.45 6.79
C VAL A 207 16.24 10.55 7.80
N PHE A 208 15.24 11.38 7.54
CA PHE A 208 14.95 12.56 8.35
C PHE A 208 13.70 12.43 9.21
N GLY A 209 12.90 11.36 9.04
CA GLY A 209 11.65 11.19 9.78
C GLY A 209 10.57 12.20 9.39
N LEU A 210 10.67 12.78 8.19
CA LEU A 210 9.69 13.74 7.72
C LEU A 210 8.35 13.04 7.47
N SER A 211 7.25 13.70 7.81
CA SER A 211 5.87 13.26 7.58
C SER A 211 5.08 14.40 6.93
N GLY A 212 3.99 14.07 6.23
CA GLY A 212 3.15 15.07 5.55
C GLY A 212 3.81 15.76 4.34
N LEU A 213 4.68 15.06 3.61
CA LEU A 213 5.37 15.57 2.42
C LEU A 213 4.60 15.33 1.10
N ALA A 214 3.33 14.94 1.18
CA ALA A 214 2.46 14.66 0.03
C ALA A 214 1.32 15.68 0.00
#